data_AF-A0A962XH80-F1
#
_entry.id   AF-A0A962XH80-F1
#
_cell.length_a   1.000
_cell.length_b   1.000
_cell.length_c   1.000
_cell.angle_alpha   90.00
_cell.angle_beta   90.00
_cell.angle_gamma   90.00
#
_symmetry.space_group_name_H-M   'P 1'
#
loop_
_entity.id
_entity.type
_entity.pdbx_description
1 polymer ?
#
loop_
_entity_poly.entity_id
_entity_poly.type
_entity_poly.pdbx_seq_one_letter_code
_entity_poly.pdbx_strand_id
1 'polypeptide(L)'
;NLGLLRRHPEWLARGENFFHRHGGKSILFARFVGPVRPVIPVVAGMLSMAPVRFYLYNFSSALLWAAAHLLPGMVFGASLALAGQVTTRLAVVFGVLAASAWLIVWLMRLSYYQLQPRVARWATQAMTWGRTHRYFAWLVSDLLDPARPASRALLIWLVLLIAAAWLFLGVTEGVLAQDQIVYAGQALYHLLQQLRTPLGDRIMVALTEMGDAAVTIPVVTVVLVWLLWRRAWRDALYWLAAIGFGALAVVIIKVTLQTPRPVALYSGADAYSFPSGHATLSTVTYGFLAVLVADTFSSRWRWTPYATAALLILGIAFSRLYLGAHWLADVTAGISLGTAWVALLTIARERRSSMPVSIHGLATVALLGFLGAAGWHIHNRMAQDLERYAVHRPVMAMPASEWWGQNARVLPVWRLDLEGEREQPLNVQWAGDLDAVQQQLQSRGWREPLALSASAALHWFLPNPSLEQLPVLPQLHDGQYESLLLTKERPGQQHPAEQWILRLWPTTLRLKPNDTPVWVGTVTSQHRACLPLICFPRLSGDYDAARMALESTLSNVKWKSVQHPAQANEGSVRWSGAGLLIDSSH
;
A
#
# COMPACT_ATOMS: atom_id res chain seq x y z
N ASN A 1 9.12 46.83 9.94
CA ASN A 1 7.65 46.79 9.79
C ASN A 1 6.99 45.93 10.87
N LEU A 2 6.77 46.48 12.07
CA LEU A 2 6.07 45.80 13.19
C LEU A 2 4.56 46.15 13.23
N GLY A 3 3.92 46.26 12.07
CA GLY A 3 2.54 46.74 11.96
C GLY A 3 1.49 45.90 12.70
N LEU A 4 1.76 44.60 12.88
CA LEU A 4 0.90 43.67 13.62
C LEU A 4 0.98 43.88 15.14
N LEU A 5 2.18 44.08 15.69
CA LEU A 5 2.36 44.32 17.14
C LEU A 5 1.85 45.70 17.58
N ARG A 6 1.85 46.68 16.66
CA ARG A 6 1.26 48.00 16.90
C ARG A 6 -0.27 47.96 16.96
N ARG A 7 -0.90 46.98 16.28
CA ARG A 7 -2.35 46.73 16.31
C ARG A 7 -2.79 45.83 17.47
N HIS A 8 -1.89 44.99 17.99
CA HIS A 8 -2.17 44.04 19.08
C HIS A 8 -1.09 44.12 20.18
N PRO A 9 -1.05 45.20 20.98
CA PRO A 9 -0.10 45.35 22.07
C PRO A 9 -0.26 44.27 23.16
N GLU A 10 -1.46 43.70 23.30
CA GLU A 10 -1.71 42.61 24.24
C GLU A 10 -0.91 41.33 23.95
N TRP A 11 -0.42 41.13 22.72
CA TRP A 11 0.40 39.97 22.38
C TRP A 11 1.82 40.08 22.94
N LEU A 12 2.37 41.30 23.01
CA LEU A 12 3.64 41.56 23.68
C LEU A 12 3.54 41.24 25.17
N ALA A 13 2.51 41.77 25.84
CA ALA A 13 2.27 41.53 27.26
C ALA A 13 2.01 40.05 27.58
N ARG A 14 1.33 39.30 26.69
CA ARG A 14 1.17 37.84 26.84
C ARG A 14 2.47 37.09 26.63
N GLY A 15 3.30 37.48 25.66
CA GLY A 15 4.60 36.88 25.40
C GLY A 15 5.57 37.04 26.57
N GLU A 16 5.61 38.24 27.15
CA GLU A 16 6.38 38.55 28.35
C GLU A 16 5.90 37.74 29.56
N ASN A 17 4.59 37.73 29.84
CA ASN A 17 4.02 36.90 30.90
C ASN A 17 4.29 35.41 30.71
N PHE A 18 4.25 34.92 29.46
CA PHE A 18 4.57 33.53 29.14
C PHE A 18 6.04 33.22 29.43
N PHE A 19 6.95 34.13 29.09
CA PHE A 19 8.37 34.01 29.37
C PHE A 19 8.67 34.07 30.88
N HIS A 20 8.01 34.92 31.65
CA HIS A 20 8.13 34.94 33.10
C HIS A 20 7.62 33.65 33.76
N ARG A 21 6.52 33.09 33.26
CA ARG A 21 5.94 31.83 33.80
C ARG A 21 6.74 30.58 33.45
N HIS A 22 7.28 30.49 32.24
CA HIS A 22 7.89 29.26 31.72
C HIS A 22 9.41 29.35 31.55
N GLY A 23 9.99 30.54 31.63
CA GLY A 23 11.42 30.81 31.58
C GLY A 23 12.12 30.06 30.45
N GLY A 24 13.06 29.20 30.83
CA GLY A 24 13.84 28.40 29.88
C GLY A 24 13.05 27.39 29.04
N LYS A 25 11.88 26.93 29.49
CA LYS A 25 11.01 26.06 28.67
C LYS A 25 10.54 26.78 27.41
N SER A 26 10.35 28.10 27.47
CA SER A 26 9.97 28.93 26.31
C SER A 26 11.04 28.89 25.22
N ILE A 27 12.33 28.89 25.60
CA ILE A 27 13.46 28.76 24.68
C ILE A 27 13.42 27.41 23.97
N LEU A 28 13.10 26.34 24.71
CA LEU A 28 13.04 24.99 24.19
C LEU A 28 11.94 24.82 23.13
N PHE A 29 10.69 25.20 23.45
CA PHE A 29 9.56 25.01 22.54
C PHE A 29 9.66 25.85 21.28
N ALA A 30 10.14 27.07 21.41
CA ALA A 30 10.17 27.98 20.28
C ALA A 30 11.25 27.66 19.24
N ARG A 31 12.24 26.82 19.56
CA ARG A 31 13.16 26.27 18.56
C ARG A 31 12.43 25.42 17.52
N PHE A 32 11.26 24.87 17.86
CA PHE A 32 10.39 24.11 16.97
C PHE A 32 9.41 24.98 16.17
N VAL A 33 9.37 26.30 16.43
CA VAL A 33 8.45 27.24 15.75
C VAL A 33 9.29 28.22 14.91
N GLY A 34 9.34 27.98 13.59
CA GLY A 34 10.25 28.66 12.66
C GLY A 34 10.33 30.19 12.80
N PRO A 35 9.20 30.92 12.79
CA PRO A 35 9.20 32.39 12.92
C PRO A 35 9.66 32.92 14.29
N VAL A 36 9.60 32.11 15.34
CA VAL A 36 9.88 32.52 16.73
C VAL A 36 11.35 32.30 17.11
N ARG A 37 11.98 31.27 16.53
CA ARG A 37 13.37 30.88 16.76
C ARG A 37 14.41 32.04 16.73
N PRO A 38 14.40 32.97 15.76
CA PRO A 38 15.39 34.06 15.72
C PRO A 38 15.12 35.18 16.74
N VAL A 39 13.89 35.29 17.24
CA VAL A 39 13.45 36.41 18.11
C VAL A 39 13.79 36.14 19.58
N ILE A 40 13.83 34.87 19.98
CA ILE A 40 13.96 34.51 21.40
C ILE A 40 15.26 34.90 22.09
N PRO A 41 16.44 34.79 21.47
CA PRO A 41 17.67 35.26 22.11
C PRO A 41 17.60 36.74 22.49
N VAL A 42 16.97 37.56 21.64
CA VAL A 42 16.75 38.99 21.90
C VAL A 42 15.78 39.18 23.06
N VAL A 43 14.64 38.47 23.06
CA VAL A 43 13.64 38.54 24.15
C VAL A 43 14.22 38.08 25.48
N ALA A 44 15.01 37.01 25.50
CA ALA A 44 15.67 36.50 26.70
C ALA A 44 16.68 37.50 27.26
N GLY A 45 17.41 38.22 26.38
CA GLY A 45 18.32 39.30 26.76
C GLY A 45 17.59 40.53 27.30
N MET A 46 16.51 40.96 26.64
CA MET A 46 15.68 42.09 27.08
C MET A 46 15.05 41.83 28.47
N LEU A 47 14.68 40.58 28.75
CA LEU A 47 14.13 40.16 30.04
C LEU A 47 15.21 39.77 31.07
N SER A 48 16.47 40.10 30.80
CA SER A 48 17.61 39.91 31.72
C SER A 48 17.77 38.48 32.25
N MET A 49 17.56 37.49 31.38
CA MET A 49 17.75 36.09 31.73
C MET A 49 19.23 35.77 31.99
N ALA A 50 19.51 35.05 33.08
CA ALA A 50 20.86 34.64 33.42
C ALA A 50 21.52 33.83 32.28
N PRO A 51 22.75 34.19 31.81
CA PRO A 51 23.39 33.56 30.67
C PRO A 51 23.51 32.04 30.78
N VAL A 52 23.87 31.52 31.97
CA VAL A 52 24.01 30.09 32.22
C VAL A 52 22.69 29.34 31.98
N ARG A 53 21.57 29.89 32.46
CA ARG A 53 20.24 29.30 32.23
C ARG A 53 19.90 29.35 30.75
N PHE A 54 20.15 30.47 30.08
CA PHE A 54 19.90 30.60 28.65
C PHE A 54 20.66 29.54 27.83
N TYR A 55 21.96 29.39 28.05
CA TYR A 55 22.79 28.41 27.33
C TYR A 55 22.34 26.97 27.60
N LEU A 56 22.02 26.61 28.84
CA LEU A 56 21.59 25.25 29.20
C LEU A 56 20.32 24.84 28.42
N TYR A 57 19.30 25.71 28.38
CA TYR A 57 18.09 25.45 27.61
C TYR A 57 18.32 25.54 26.10
N ASN A 58 19.17 26.46 25.63
CA ASN A 58 19.48 26.59 24.21
C ASN A 58 20.22 25.36 23.66
N PHE A 59 21.22 24.84 24.36
CA PHE A 59 21.92 23.61 23.96
C PHE A 59 21.03 22.38 24.06
N SER A 60 20.27 22.21 25.15
CA SER A 60 19.35 21.08 25.30
C SER A 60 18.27 21.08 24.21
N SER A 61 17.73 22.25 23.88
CA SER A 61 16.77 22.40 22.77
C SER A 61 17.38 22.12 21.41
N ALA A 62 18.67 22.44 21.21
CA ALA A 62 19.38 22.12 19.97
C ALA A 62 19.51 20.60 19.78
N LEU A 63 19.87 19.88 20.84
CA LEU A 63 19.97 18.42 20.84
C LEU A 63 18.60 17.76 20.57
N LEU A 64 17.56 18.20 21.28
CA LEU A 64 16.18 17.72 21.07
C LEU A 64 15.67 18.04 19.67
N TRP A 65 15.94 19.24 19.16
CA TRP A 65 15.55 19.65 17.81
C TRP A 65 16.26 18.81 16.74
N ALA A 66 17.57 18.59 16.91
CA ALA A 66 18.37 17.76 16.01
C ALA A 66 17.84 16.32 16.02
N ALA A 67 17.61 15.72 17.20
CA ALA A 67 17.02 14.39 17.32
C ALA A 67 15.63 14.32 16.67
N ALA A 68 14.74 15.28 16.94
CA ALA A 68 13.38 15.27 16.40
C ALA A 68 13.30 15.40 14.88
N HIS A 69 14.28 16.05 14.24
CA HIS A 69 14.29 16.22 12.78
C HIS A 69 15.16 15.16 12.07
N LEU A 70 16.26 14.74 12.70
CA LEU A 70 17.16 13.74 12.14
C LEU A 70 16.69 12.32 12.39
N LEU A 71 16.13 11.98 13.56
CA LEU A 71 15.69 10.61 13.86
C LEU A 71 14.62 10.11 12.87
N PRO A 72 13.57 10.87 12.50
CA PRO A 72 12.64 10.40 11.47
C PRO A 72 13.32 10.19 10.12
N GLY A 73 14.24 11.07 9.72
CA GLY A 73 15.00 10.94 8.48
C GLY A 73 16.01 9.79 8.50
N MET A 74 16.64 9.52 9.64
CA MET A 74 17.53 8.38 9.85
C MET A 74 16.76 7.07 9.97
N VAL A 75 15.61 7.05 10.63
CA VAL A 75 14.71 5.88 10.69
C VAL A 75 14.16 5.59 9.30
N PHE A 76 13.75 6.61 8.56
CA PHE A 76 13.29 6.48 7.17
C PHE A 76 14.43 6.05 6.24
N GLY A 77 15.61 6.67 6.34
CA GLY A 77 16.79 6.36 5.55
C GLY A 77 17.38 4.98 5.87
N ALA A 78 17.42 4.61 7.14
CA ALA A 78 17.73 3.25 7.58
C ALA A 78 16.65 2.29 7.07
N SER A 79 15.36 2.64 7.10
CA SER A 79 14.29 1.82 6.51
C SER A 79 14.42 1.69 4.99
N LEU A 80 14.93 2.72 4.30
CA LEU A 80 15.23 2.71 2.86
C LEU A 80 16.51 1.94 2.53
N ALA A 81 17.48 1.90 3.44
CA ALA A 81 18.69 1.09 3.31
C ALA A 81 18.46 -0.38 3.73
N LEU A 82 17.54 -0.61 4.68
CA LEU A 82 16.95 -1.90 5.10
C LEU A 82 16.09 -2.47 3.96
N ALA A 83 15.30 -1.61 3.32
CA ALA A 83 14.66 -1.84 2.03
C ALA A 83 15.60 -1.34 0.93
N GLY A 84 16.87 -1.78 0.92
CA GLY A 84 17.92 -1.38 -0.02
C GLY A 84 17.60 -1.56 -1.51
N GLN A 85 16.38 -2.00 -1.81
CA GLN A 85 15.66 -1.76 -3.05
C GLN A 85 14.24 -1.30 -2.66
N VAL A 86 13.97 0.00 -2.47
CA VAL A 86 12.64 0.47 -2.89
C VAL A 86 12.69 0.19 -4.36
N THR A 87 12.11 -0.94 -4.77
CA THR A 87 12.25 -1.37 -6.15
C THR A 87 11.85 -0.21 -7.01
N THR A 88 12.63 0.07 -8.04
CA THR A 88 12.22 1.00 -9.08
C THR A 88 10.74 0.76 -9.45
N ARG A 89 10.31 -0.51 -9.43
CA ARG A 89 8.91 -0.97 -9.49
C ARG A 89 7.97 -0.40 -8.41
N LEU A 90 8.25 -0.56 -7.12
CA LEU A 90 7.43 -0.05 -6.01
C LEU A 90 7.45 1.48 -5.95
N ALA A 91 8.59 2.11 -6.22
CA ALA A 91 8.71 3.56 -6.37
C ALA A 91 7.85 4.07 -7.52
N VAL A 92 7.84 3.38 -8.67
CA VAL A 92 6.98 3.70 -9.81
C VAL A 92 5.51 3.56 -9.43
N VAL A 93 5.11 2.45 -8.77
CA VAL A 93 3.71 2.24 -8.35
C VAL A 93 3.25 3.34 -7.40
N PHE A 94 3.98 3.61 -6.31
CA PHE A 94 3.60 4.65 -5.36
C PHE A 94 3.74 6.06 -5.94
N GLY A 95 4.72 6.29 -6.81
CA GLY A 95 4.89 7.56 -7.51
C GLY A 95 3.69 7.86 -8.41
N VAL A 96 3.25 6.88 -9.20
CA VAL A 96 2.04 6.98 -10.05
C VAL A 96 0.79 7.16 -9.18
N LEU A 97 0.66 6.42 -8.08
CA LEU A 97 -0.47 6.57 -7.16
C LEU A 97 -0.51 7.94 -6.49
N ALA A 98 0.63 8.46 -6.02
CA ALA A 98 0.74 9.76 -5.40
C ALA A 98 0.48 10.89 -6.41
N ALA A 99 1.03 10.79 -7.62
CA ALA A 99 0.78 11.72 -8.71
C ALA A 99 -0.70 11.71 -9.13
N SER A 100 -1.31 10.51 -9.21
CA SER A 100 -2.74 10.34 -9.50
C SER A 100 -3.59 10.95 -8.40
N ALA A 101 -3.30 10.65 -7.13
CA ALA A 101 -3.99 11.21 -5.97
C ALA A 101 -3.90 12.73 -5.93
N TRP A 102 -2.72 13.29 -6.17
CA TRP A 102 -2.50 14.73 -6.29
C TRP A 102 -3.31 15.33 -7.44
N LEU A 103 -3.29 14.70 -8.61
CA LEU A 103 -4.03 15.14 -9.79
C LEU A 103 -5.54 15.12 -9.53
N ILE A 104 -6.07 14.08 -8.89
CA ILE A 104 -7.49 13.98 -8.52
C ILE A 104 -7.88 15.09 -7.56
N VAL A 105 -7.11 15.30 -6.49
CA VAL A 105 -7.34 16.37 -5.52
C VAL A 105 -7.25 17.73 -6.19
N TRP A 106 -6.28 17.93 -7.07
CA TRP A 106 -6.10 19.16 -7.83
C TRP A 106 -7.26 19.40 -8.79
N LEU A 107 -7.70 18.40 -9.57
CA LEU A 107 -8.85 18.47 -10.47
C LEU A 107 -10.16 18.70 -9.72
N MET A 108 -10.36 18.05 -8.58
CA MET A 108 -11.52 18.29 -7.72
C MET A 108 -11.52 19.71 -7.15
N ARG A 109 -10.37 20.19 -6.70
CA ARG A 109 -10.22 21.58 -6.24
C ARG A 109 -10.47 22.56 -7.38
N LEU A 110 -9.90 22.30 -8.55
CA LEU A 110 -10.02 23.13 -9.75
C LEU A 110 -11.46 23.20 -10.22
N SER A 111 -12.12 22.05 -10.38
CA SER A 111 -13.53 21.94 -10.74
C SER A 111 -14.40 22.65 -9.72
N TYR A 112 -14.18 22.44 -8.42
CA TYR A 112 -14.94 23.09 -7.36
C TYR A 112 -14.82 24.62 -7.40
N TYR A 113 -13.62 25.17 -7.54
CA TYR A 113 -13.42 26.64 -7.51
C TYR A 113 -13.68 27.33 -8.86
N GLN A 114 -13.36 26.70 -10.00
CA GLN A 114 -13.50 27.31 -11.32
C GLN A 114 -14.85 27.04 -12.00
N LEU A 115 -15.44 25.84 -11.84
CA LEU A 115 -16.71 25.52 -12.49
C LEU A 115 -17.87 26.18 -11.76
N GLN A 116 -17.81 26.40 -10.44
CA GLN A 116 -18.92 26.99 -9.69
C GLN A 116 -19.43 28.34 -10.28
N PRO A 117 -18.57 29.33 -10.60
CA PRO A 117 -19.04 30.58 -11.22
C PRO A 117 -19.42 30.45 -12.71
N ARG A 118 -18.96 29.41 -13.42
CA ARG A 118 -19.31 29.15 -14.83
C ARG A 118 -20.63 28.40 -14.95
N VAL A 119 -20.80 27.32 -14.18
CA VAL A 119 -22.04 26.55 -14.05
C VAL A 119 -23.18 27.47 -13.62
N ALA A 120 -22.93 28.41 -12.70
CA ALA A 120 -23.93 29.41 -12.33
C ALA A 120 -24.38 30.29 -13.50
N ARG A 121 -23.49 30.62 -14.45
CA ARG A 121 -23.81 31.40 -15.65
C ARG A 121 -24.51 30.58 -16.73
N TRP A 122 -24.04 29.34 -16.96
CA TRP A 122 -24.66 28.42 -17.90
C TRP A 122 -26.06 28.00 -17.44
N ALA A 123 -26.26 27.81 -16.13
CA ALA A 123 -27.57 27.56 -15.54
C ALA A 123 -28.57 28.66 -15.88
N THR A 124 -28.20 29.93 -15.66
CA THR A 124 -29.07 31.07 -15.99
C THR A 124 -29.33 31.18 -17.49
N GLN A 125 -28.34 30.90 -18.35
CA GLN A 125 -28.53 30.90 -19.81
C GLN A 125 -29.46 29.77 -20.28
N ALA A 126 -29.24 28.54 -19.79
CA ALA A 126 -30.07 27.38 -20.10
C ALA A 126 -31.52 27.59 -19.64
N MET A 127 -31.72 28.31 -18.52
CA MET A 127 -33.05 28.72 -18.08
C MET A 127 -33.72 29.72 -18.99
N THR A 128 -33.02 30.77 -19.41
CA THR A 128 -33.58 31.76 -20.35
C THR A 128 -33.99 31.08 -21.66
N TRP A 129 -33.23 30.08 -22.11
CA TRP A 129 -33.56 29.28 -23.28
C TRP A 129 -34.69 28.26 -23.03
N GLY A 130 -34.72 27.60 -21.88
CA GLY A 130 -35.79 26.63 -21.55
C GLY A 130 -37.14 27.28 -21.29
N ARG A 131 -37.17 28.55 -20.87
CA ARG A 131 -38.40 29.36 -20.80
C ARG A 131 -38.97 29.70 -22.18
N THR A 132 -38.16 29.67 -23.24
CA THR A 132 -38.63 29.91 -24.63
C THR A 132 -39.04 28.64 -25.36
N HIS A 133 -38.69 27.44 -24.86
CA HIS A 133 -39.02 26.15 -25.48
C HIS A 133 -40.04 25.34 -24.65
N ARG A 134 -41.28 25.26 -25.15
CA ARG A 134 -42.44 24.65 -24.47
C ARG A 134 -42.26 23.19 -24.01
N TYR A 135 -41.47 22.38 -24.71
CA TYR A 135 -41.26 20.96 -24.37
C TYR A 135 -40.20 20.73 -23.28
N PHE A 136 -39.22 21.64 -23.13
CA PHE A 136 -38.15 21.52 -22.13
C PHE A 136 -38.40 22.37 -20.89
N ALA A 137 -39.45 23.19 -20.90
CA ALA A 137 -39.84 24.06 -19.79
C ALA A 137 -40.05 23.29 -18.47
N TRP A 138 -40.61 22.07 -18.50
CA TRP A 138 -40.83 21.26 -17.27
C TRP A 138 -39.52 20.77 -16.65
N LEU A 139 -38.53 20.39 -17.47
CA LEU A 139 -37.21 19.94 -17.01
C LEU A 139 -36.39 21.13 -16.48
N VAL A 140 -36.50 22.29 -17.14
CA VAL A 140 -35.68 23.48 -16.85
C VAL A 140 -36.27 24.37 -15.74
N SER A 141 -37.57 24.35 -15.49
CA SER A 141 -38.17 25.15 -14.41
C SER A 141 -37.93 24.55 -13.02
N ASP A 142 -37.96 23.21 -12.89
CA ASP A 142 -37.92 22.52 -11.60
C ASP A 142 -36.50 22.14 -11.13
N LEU A 143 -35.58 21.82 -12.06
CA LEU A 143 -34.18 21.46 -11.73
C LEU A 143 -33.25 22.66 -11.54
N LEU A 144 -33.58 23.79 -12.18
CA LEU A 144 -32.63 24.86 -12.48
C LEU A 144 -33.00 26.20 -11.81
N ASP A 145 -34.04 26.25 -10.96
CA ASP A 145 -34.49 27.48 -10.30
C ASP A 145 -33.37 28.16 -9.46
N PRO A 146 -32.94 29.39 -9.82
CA PRO A 146 -31.79 30.08 -9.23
C PRO A 146 -32.14 30.70 -7.88
N ALA A 147 -33.43 30.73 -7.51
CA ALA A 147 -33.89 31.09 -6.18
C ALA A 147 -33.50 30.04 -5.11
N ARG A 148 -33.12 28.81 -5.51
CA ARG A 148 -32.65 27.75 -4.61
C ARG A 148 -31.15 27.50 -4.79
N PRO A 149 -30.29 27.70 -3.77
CA PRO A 149 -28.86 27.39 -3.82
C PRO A 149 -28.54 25.94 -4.25
N ALA A 150 -29.48 25.01 -4.05
CA ALA A 150 -29.38 23.60 -4.41
C ALA A 150 -29.35 23.34 -5.94
N SER A 151 -29.90 24.22 -6.78
CA SER A 151 -29.98 24.01 -8.24
C SER A 151 -28.62 23.93 -8.95
N ARG A 152 -27.60 24.61 -8.40
CA ARG A 152 -26.22 24.57 -8.92
C ARG A 152 -25.55 23.21 -8.69
N ALA A 153 -25.83 22.57 -7.55
CA ALA A 153 -25.31 21.24 -7.25
C ALA A 153 -26.01 20.16 -8.09
N LEU A 154 -27.32 20.32 -8.34
CA LEU A 154 -28.10 19.39 -9.16
C LEU A 154 -27.58 19.25 -10.59
N LEU A 155 -27.13 20.35 -11.22
CA LEU A 155 -26.52 20.29 -12.55
C LEU A 155 -25.23 19.47 -12.58
N ILE A 156 -24.37 19.63 -11.56
CA ILE A 156 -23.12 18.88 -11.46
C ILE A 156 -23.42 17.38 -11.32
N TRP A 157 -24.38 17.03 -10.47
CA TRP A 157 -24.82 15.64 -10.32
C TRP A 157 -25.48 15.09 -11.59
N LEU A 158 -26.22 15.90 -12.34
CA LEU A 158 -26.81 15.48 -13.62
C LEU A 158 -25.75 15.20 -14.68
N VAL A 159 -24.75 16.08 -14.82
CA VAL A 159 -23.62 15.86 -15.73
C VAL A 159 -22.85 14.61 -15.31
N LEU A 160 -22.61 14.43 -14.01
CA LEU A 160 -21.93 13.25 -13.48
C LEU A 160 -22.73 11.97 -13.74
N LEU A 161 -24.06 12.00 -13.58
CA LEU A 161 -24.96 10.89 -13.89
C LEU A 161 -24.87 10.49 -15.36
N ILE A 162 -24.98 11.46 -16.27
CA ILE A 162 -24.92 11.21 -17.72
C ILE A 162 -23.54 10.65 -18.10
N ALA A 163 -22.46 11.28 -17.62
CA ALA A 163 -21.09 10.83 -17.91
C ALA A 163 -20.82 9.43 -17.36
N ALA A 164 -21.24 9.14 -16.12
CA ALA A 164 -21.05 7.84 -15.51
C ALA A 164 -21.91 6.74 -16.16
N ALA A 165 -23.16 7.05 -16.52
CA ALA A 165 -24.02 6.12 -17.25
C ALA A 165 -23.46 5.83 -18.66
N TRP A 166 -23.01 6.86 -19.38
CA TRP A 166 -22.38 6.70 -20.69
C TRP A 166 -21.11 5.85 -20.61
N LEU A 167 -20.23 6.11 -19.62
CA LEU A 167 -19.03 5.31 -19.38
C LEU A 167 -19.38 3.86 -19.04
N PHE A 168 -20.38 3.63 -18.19
CA PHE A 168 -20.82 2.27 -17.83
C PHE A 168 -21.31 1.49 -19.06
N LEU A 169 -22.17 2.11 -19.87
CA LEU A 169 -22.72 1.49 -21.08
C LEU A 169 -21.61 1.23 -22.11
N GLY A 170 -20.73 2.19 -22.35
CA GLY A 170 -19.61 2.03 -23.31
C GLY A 170 -18.61 0.96 -22.88
N VAL A 171 -18.30 0.86 -21.58
CA VAL A 171 -17.43 -0.22 -21.06
C VAL A 171 -18.13 -1.58 -21.18
N THR A 172 -19.42 -1.65 -20.88
CA THR A 172 -20.20 -2.89 -20.98
C THR A 172 -20.29 -3.37 -22.44
N GLU A 173 -20.56 -2.46 -23.37
CA GLU A 173 -20.52 -2.72 -24.80
C GLU A 173 -19.13 -3.19 -25.24
N GLY A 174 -18.05 -2.51 -24.81
CA GLY A 174 -16.68 -2.89 -25.14
C GLY A 174 -16.29 -4.28 -24.62
N VAL A 175 -16.82 -4.71 -23.47
CA VAL A 175 -16.62 -6.08 -22.96
C VAL A 175 -17.40 -7.10 -23.79
N LEU A 176 -18.65 -6.80 -24.13
CA LEU A 176 -19.49 -7.68 -24.97
C LEU A 176 -18.94 -7.82 -26.39
N ALA A 177 -18.38 -6.75 -26.94
CA ALA A 177 -17.80 -6.69 -28.29
C ALA A 177 -16.34 -7.17 -28.36
N GLN A 178 -15.69 -7.48 -27.23
CA GLN A 178 -14.25 -7.81 -27.14
C GLN A 178 -13.35 -6.72 -27.77
N ASP A 179 -13.66 -5.46 -27.45
CA ASP A 179 -13.02 -4.27 -28.03
C ASP A 179 -11.69 -3.91 -27.35
N GLN A 180 -11.08 -2.78 -27.74
CA GLN A 180 -9.78 -2.27 -27.27
C GLN A 180 -9.63 -2.22 -25.75
N ILE A 181 -10.71 -2.01 -24.99
CA ILE A 181 -10.66 -1.97 -23.52
C ILE A 181 -10.25 -3.32 -22.90
N VAL A 182 -10.58 -4.43 -23.56
CA VAL A 182 -10.18 -5.77 -23.11
C VAL A 182 -8.67 -5.97 -23.29
N TYR A 183 -8.15 -5.61 -24.46
CA TYR A 183 -6.70 -5.67 -24.75
C TYR A 183 -5.88 -4.72 -23.87
N ALA A 184 -6.37 -3.50 -23.67
CA ALA A 184 -5.75 -2.56 -22.73
C ALA A 184 -5.74 -3.11 -21.29
N GLY A 185 -6.81 -3.80 -20.89
CA GLY A 185 -6.89 -4.49 -19.61
C GLY A 185 -5.85 -5.61 -19.45
N GLN A 186 -5.62 -6.41 -20.50
CA GLN A 186 -4.59 -7.45 -20.49
C GLN A 186 -3.18 -6.88 -20.42
N ALA A 187 -2.88 -5.85 -21.24
CA ALA A 187 -1.61 -5.16 -21.21
C ALA A 187 -1.31 -4.55 -19.83
N LEU A 188 -2.32 -3.90 -19.23
CA LEU A 188 -2.21 -3.34 -17.88
C LEU A 188 -2.02 -4.45 -16.83
N TYR A 189 -2.71 -5.58 -16.95
CA TYR A 189 -2.53 -6.71 -16.06
C TYR A 189 -1.07 -7.20 -16.07
N HIS A 190 -0.51 -7.46 -17.25
CA HIS A 190 0.88 -7.93 -17.36
C HIS A 190 1.89 -6.91 -16.82
N LEU A 191 1.68 -5.62 -17.11
CA LEU A 191 2.50 -4.54 -16.54
C LEU A 191 2.45 -4.55 -15.01
N LEU A 192 1.25 -4.62 -14.42
CA LEU A 192 1.08 -4.61 -12.97
C LEU A 192 1.65 -5.87 -12.32
N GLN A 193 1.50 -7.05 -12.94
CA GLN A 193 2.11 -8.28 -12.43
C GLN A 193 3.64 -8.19 -12.40
N GLN A 194 4.26 -7.51 -13.37
CA GLN A 194 5.71 -7.26 -13.35
C GLN A 194 6.10 -6.29 -12.23
N LEU A 195 5.22 -5.38 -11.82
CA LEU A 195 5.45 -4.40 -10.75
C LEU A 195 5.15 -4.93 -9.34
N ARG A 196 4.72 -6.19 -9.20
CA ARG A 196 4.44 -6.81 -7.91
C ARG A 196 5.68 -6.99 -7.06
N THR A 197 5.54 -6.67 -5.78
CA THR A 197 6.59 -6.84 -4.77
C THR A 197 5.94 -7.27 -3.46
N PRO A 198 6.63 -8.02 -2.57
CA PRO A 198 6.02 -8.48 -1.33
C PRO A 198 5.49 -7.35 -0.42
N LEU A 199 6.19 -6.21 -0.36
CA LEU A 199 5.71 -5.05 0.40
C LEU A 199 4.52 -4.36 -0.29
N GLY A 200 4.58 -4.22 -1.62
CA GLY A 200 3.47 -3.72 -2.42
C GLY A 200 2.21 -4.58 -2.23
N ASP A 201 2.36 -5.91 -2.27
CA ASP A 201 1.29 -6.86 -2.02
C ASP A 201 0.66 -6.67 -0.64
N ARG A 202 1.45 -6.55 0.44
CA ARG A 202 0.91 -6.27 1.78
C ARG A 202 0.10 -4.98 1.85
N ILE A 203 0.58 -3.91 1.23
CA ILE A 203 -0.11 -2.62 1.23
C ILE A 203 -1.39 -2.70 0.39
N MET A 204 -1.33 -3.36 -0.77
CA MET A 204 -2.49 -3.51 -1.65
C MET A 204 -3.53 -4.46 -1.07
N VAL A 205 -3.11 -5.51 -0.35
CA VAL A 205 -4.01 -6.37 0.43
C VAL A 205 -4.72 -5.56 1.52
N ALA A 206 -3.98 -4.80 2.32
CA ALA A 206 -4.59 -3.91 3.31
C ALA A 206 -5.58 -2.91 2.69
N LEU A 207 -5.27 -2.37 1.50
CA LEU A 207 -6.16 -1.46 0.78
C LEU A 207 -7.41 -2.17 0.25
N THR A 208 -7.31 -3.36 -0.37
CA THR A 208 -8.50 -4.07 -0.86
C THR A 208 -9.40 -4.53 0.27
N GLU A 209 -8.83 -4.90 1.41
CA GLU A 209 -9.55 -5.33 2.62
C GLU A 209 -10.46 -4.22 3.16
N MET A 210 -10.12 -2.93 2.96
CA MET A 210 -11.01 -1.80 3.29
C MET A 210 -12.31 -1.77 2.45
N GLY A 211 -12.33 -2.47 1.32
CA GLY A 211 -13.52 -2.65 0.49
C GLY A 211 -14.30 -3.95 0.77
N ASP A 212 -13.84 -4.80 1.69
CA ASP A 212 -14.50 -6.06 2.01
C ASP A 212 -15.83 -5.86 2.74
N ALA A 213 -16.70 -6.85 2.64
CA ALA A 213 -17.94 -6.93 3.41
C ALA A 213 -17.70 -6.79 4.93
N ALA A 214 -16.59 -7.35 5.43
CA ALA A 214 -16.20 -7.29 6.83
C ALA A 214 -15.95 -5.86 7.34
N VAL A 215 -15.56 -4.93 6.47
CA VAL A 215 -15.35 -3.51 6.81
C VAL A 215 -16.57 -2.67 6.44
N THR A 216 -17.14 -2.90 5.27
CA THR A 216 -18.26 -2.11 4.75
C THR A 216 -19.57 -2.35 5.51
N ILE A 217 -19.89 -3.57 5.94
CA ILE A 217 -21.13 -3.86 6.69
C ILE A 217 -21.15 -3.15 8.05
N PRO A 218 -20.08 -3.18 8.88
CA PRO A 218 -20.02 -2.36 10.09
C PRO A 218 -20.21 -0.86 9.82
N VAL A 219 -19.54 -0.30 8.80
CA VAL A 219 -19.72 1.11 8.43
C VAL A 219 -21.17 1.40 8.05
N VAL A 220 -21.77 0.56 7.21
CA VAL A 220 -23.18 0.64 6.81
C VAL A 220 -24.10 0.63 8.02
N THR A 221 -23.86 -0.28 8.96
CA THR A 221 -24.67 -0.46 10.16
C THR A 221 -24.55 0.74 11.09
N VAL A 222 -23.33 1.22 11.33
CA VAL A 222 -23.05 2.39 12.16
C VAL A 222 -23.72 3.65 11.61
N VAL A 223 -23.62 3.88 10.29
CA VAL A 223 -24.28 5.01 9.63
C VAL A 223 -25.81 4.87 9.72
N LEU A 224 -26.35 3.67 9.47
CA LEU A 224 -27.79 3.43 9.56
C LEU A 224 -28.31 3.69 10.97
N VAL A 225 -27.70 3.08 12.00
CA VAL A 225 -28.07 3.27 13.41
C VAL A 225 -28.01 4.74 13.78
N TRP A 226 -26.97 5.46 13.35
CA TRP A 226 -26.86 6.90 13.58
C TRP A 226 -28.01 7.69 12.93
N LEU A 227 -28.35 7.41 11.67
CA LEU A 227 -29.45 8.08 10.97
C LEU A 227 -30.80 7.80 11.64
N LEU A 228 -31.05 6.56 12.06
CA LEU A 228 -32.25 6.16 12.79
C LEU A 228 -32.32 6.85 14.16
N TRP A 229 -31.21 6.91 14.91
CA TRP A 229 -31.13 7.58 16.21
C TRP A 229 -31.42 9.08 16.11
N ARG A 230 -30.90 9.73 15.05
CA ARG A 230 -31.18 11.14 14.73
C ARG A 230 -32.55 11.36 14.09
N ARG A 231 -33.37 10.30 13.95
CA ARG A 231 -34.71 10.31 13.32
C ARG A 231 -34.69 10.84 11.88
N ALA A 232 -33.57 10.68 11.19
CA ALA A 232 -33.38 11.06 9.79
C ALA A 232 -33.88 9.95 8.85
N TRP A 233 -35.16 9.58 8.98
CA TRP A 233 -35.76 8.41 8.30
C TRP A 233 -35.62 8.45 6.77
N ARG A 234 -35.69 9.64 6.17
CA ARG A 234 -35.54 9.82 4.72
C ARG A 234 -34.12 9.52 4.26
N ASP A 235 -33.12 10.06 4.95
CA ASP A 235 -31.71 9.79 4.65
C ASP A 235 -31.36 8.32 4.92
N ALA A 236 -31.96 7.70 5.94
CA ALA A 236 -31.83 6.26 6.20
C ALA A 236 -32.41 5.42 5.05
N LEU A 237 -33.57 5.80 4.48
CA LEU A 237 -34.15 5.12 3.32
C LEU A 237 -33.25 5.27 2.09
N TYR A 238 -32.73 6.47 1.82
CA TYR A 238 -31.78 6.67 0.73
C TYR A 238 -30.48 5.88 0.94
N TRP A 239 -29.99 5.78 2.18
CA TRP A 239 -28.83 4.95 2.52
C TRP A 239 -29.07 3.47 2.21
N LEU A 240 -30.21 2.92 2.65
CA LEU A 240 -30.59 1.55 2.35
C LEU A 240 -30.79 1.31 0.85
N ALA A 241 -31.42 2.25 0.15
CA ALA A 241 -31.60 2.20 -1.30
C ALA A 241 -30.25 2.24 -2.04
N ALA A 242 -29.29 3.03 -1.55
CA ALA A 242 -27.94 3.08 -2.08
C ALA A 242 -27.32 1.68 -2.06
N ILE A 243 -27.18 1.10 -0.86
CA ILE A 243 -26.50 -0.18 -0.62
C ILE A 243 -27.25 -1.35 -1.28
N GLY A 244 -28.57 -1.40 -1.10
CA GLY A 244 -29.41 -2.49 -1.60
C GLY A 244 -29.36 -2.61 -3.13
N PHE A 245 -29.48 -1.49 -3.85
CA PHE A 245 -29.34 -1.49 -5.30
C PHE A 245 -27.91 -1.86 -5.72
N GLY A 246 -26.88 -1.28 -5.08
CA GLY A 246 -25.49 -1.60 -5.40
C GLY A 246 -25.18 -3.10 -5.30
N ALA A 247 -25.63 -3.74 -4.22
CA ALA A 247 -25.45 -5.18 -4.01
C ALA A 247 -26.24 -6.01 -5.03
N LEU A 248 -27.51 -5.67 -5.25
CA LEU A 248 -28.38 -6.40 -6.18
C LEU A 248 -27.88 -6.28 -7.63
N ALA A 249 -27.49 -5.08 -8.06
CA ALA A 249 -27.00 -4.84 -9.41
C ALA A 249 -25.72 -5.64 -9.69
N VAL A 250 -24.77 -5.69 -8.75
CA VAL A 250 -23.54 -6.50 -8.89
C VAL A 250 -23.90 -7.98 -9.09
N VAL A 251 -24.80 -8.53 -8.28
CA VAL A 251 -25.19 -9.95 -8.38
C VAL A 251 -25.87 -10.24 -9.72
N ILE A 252 -26.87 -9.43 -10.10
CA ILE A 252 -27.61 -9.62 -11.36
C ILE A 252 -26.67 -9.56 -12.56
N ILE A 253 -25.81 -8.53 -12.63
CA ILE A 253 -24.93 -8.34 -13.79
C ILE A 253 -23.90 -9.48 -13.86
N LYS A 254 -23.31 -9.89 -12.72
CA LYS A 254 -22.35 -11.00 -12.68
C LYS A 254 -22.93 -12.30 -13.22
N VAL A 255 -24.14 -12.66 -12.77
CA VAL A 255 -24.82 -13.88 -13.20
C VAL A 255 -25.24 -13.82 -14.69
N THR A 256 -25.50 -12.62 -15.20
CA THR A 256 -25.91 -12.39 -16.59
C THR A 256 -24.74 -12.43 -17.57
N LEU A 257 -23.63 -11.76 -17.24
CA LEU A 257 -22.49 -11.57 -18.16
C LEU A 257 -21.41 -12.64 -18.03
N GLN A 258 -21.30 -13.30 -16.87
CA GLN A 258 -20.44 -14.47 -16.63
C GLN A 258 -18.98 -14.34 -17.10
N THR A 259 -18.43 -13.12 -17.04
CA THR A 259 -17.08 -12.83 -17.54
C THR A 259 -15.99 -13.49 -16.68
N PRO A 260 -14.99 -14.15 -17.30
CA PRO A 260 -13.90 -14.80 -16.57
C PRO A 260 -12.92 -13.80 -15.94
N ARG A 261 -12.41 -14.12 -14.75
CA ARG A 261 -11.38 -13.33 -14.03
C ARG A 261 -9.96 -13.55 -14.60
N PRO A 262 -9.01 -12.62 -14.37
CA PRO A 262 -7.60 -12.84 -14.71
C PRO A 262 -6.98 -14.02 -13.97
N VAL A 263 -7.34 -14.20 -12.69
CA VAL A 263 -6.89 -15.29 -11.84
C VAL A 263 -8.11 -15.95 -11.18
N ALA A 264 -8.14 -17.28 -11.18
CA ALA A 264 -9.19 -18.08 -10.55
C ALA A 264 -9.03 -18.10 -9.01
N LEU A 265 -9.37 -16.97 -8.37
CA LEU A 265 -9.25 -16.78 -6.91
C LEU A 265 -10.48 -17.23 -6.12
N TYR A 266 -11.63 -17.39 -6.79
CA TYR A 266 -12.93 -17.61 -6.16
C TYR A 266 -13.71 -18.71 -6.89
N SER A 267 -14.61 -19.36 -6.17
CA SER A 267 -15.57 -20.34 -6.70
C SER A 267 -17.02 -19.82 -6.62
N GLY A 268 -17.94 -20.46 -7.35
CA GLY A 268 -19.36 -20.10 -7.36
C GLY A 268 -19.66 -18.75 -8.04
N ALA A 269 -20.68 -18.01 -7.56
CA ALA A 269 -21.07 -16.72 -8.12
C ALA A 269 -19.98 -15.63 -8.02
N ASP A 270 -19.02 -15.80 -7.11
CA ASP A 270 -17.85 -14.93 -7.00
C ASP A 270 -16.76 -15.24 -8.03
N ALA A 271 -16.88 -16.32 -8.80
CA ALA A 271 -15.97 -16.63 -9.90
C ALA A 271 -16.05 -15.59 -11.04
N TYR A 272 -17.16 -14.87 -11.18
CA TYR A 272 -17.34 -13.87 -12.23
C TYR A 272 -16.71 -12.52 -11.90
N SER A 273 -16.10 -11.90 -12.91
CA SER A 273 -15.30 -10.68 -12.75
C SER A 273 -16.11 -9.39 -12.86
N PHE A 274 -17.11 -9.34 -13.75
CA PHE A 274 -17.77 -8.10 -14.17
C PHE A 274 -19.16 -7.90 -13.55
N PRO A 275 -19.47 -6.74 -12.97
CA PRO A 275 -18.56 -5.66 -12.58
C PRO A 275 -17.83 -5.99 -11.27
N SER A 276 -16.79 -5.22 -10.93
CA SER A 276 -16.07 -5.37 -9.67
C SER A 276 -16.93 -4.98 -8.47
N GLY A 277 -17.28 -5.98 -7.64
CA GLY A 277 -18.11 -5.78 -6.44
C GLY A 277 -17.49 -4.83 -5.43
N HIS A 278 -16.20 -4.98 -5.13
CA HIS A 278 -15.44 -4.05 -4.27
C HIS A 278 -15.52 -2.61 -4.79
N ALA A 279 -15.32 -2.41 -6.09
CA ALA A 279 -15.37 -1.08 -6.67
C ALA A 279 -16.78 -0.47 -6.61
N THR A 280 -17.82 -1.24 -6.97
CA THR A 280 -19.21 -0.77 -6.94
C THR A 280 -19.69 -0.47 -5.52
N LEU A 281 -19.54 -1.41 -4.60
CA LEU A 281 -20.02 -1.27 -3.22
C LEU A 281 -19.23 -0.19 -2.46
N SER A 282 -17.93 -0.06 -2.69
CA SER A 282 -17.13 1.04 -2.12
C SER A 282 -17.57 2.39 -2.68
N THR A 283 -17.86 2.47 -3.99
CA THR A 283 -18.35 3.71 -4.63
C THR A 283 -19.71 4.12 -4.05
N VAL A 284 -20.63 3.18 -3.92
CA VAL A 284 -21.96 3.43 -3.37
C VAL A 284 -21.89 3.81 -1.89
N THR A 285 -21.14 3.04 -1.09
CA THR A 285 -21.05 3.24 0.38
C THR A 285 -20.29 4.53 0.71
N TYR A 286 -19.04 4.65 0.27
CA TYR A 286 -18.19 5.80 0.63
C TYR A 286 -18.58 7.05 -0.15
N GLY A 287 -19.05 6.91 -1.40
CA GLY A 287 -19.53 8.03 -2.20
C GLY A 287 -20.82 8.63 -1.64
N PHE A 288 -21.82 7.81 -1.28
CA PHE A 288 -23.05 8.34 -0.67
C PHE A 288 -22.81 8.83 0.77
N LEU A 289 -21.90 8.21 1.53
CA LEU A 289 -21.48 8.74 2.83
C LEU A 289 -20.86 10.13 2.69
N ALA A 290 -20.04 10.36 1.65
CA ALA A 290 -19.49 11.68 1.36
C ALA A 290 -20.60 12.70 1.06
N VAL A 291 -21.67 12.31 0.35
CA VAL A 291 -22.85 13.17 0.13
C VAL A 291 -23.53 13.55 1.45
N LEU A 292 -23.76 12.57 2.34
CA LEU A 292 -24.38 12.82 3.64
C LEU A 292 -23.55 13.74 4.55
N VAL A 293 -22.22 13.61 4.49
CA VAL A 293 -21.28 14.35 5.33
C VAL A 293 -20.91 15.71 4.74
N ALA A 294 -20.99 15.91 3.42
CA ALA A 294 -20.58 17.15 2.76
C ALA A 294 -21.33 18.40 3.28
N ASP A 295 -22.54 18.23 3.79
CA ASP A 295 -23.36 19.31 4.33
C ASP A 295 -22.88 19.81 5.71
N THR A 296 -22.06 19.03 6.43
CA THR A 296 -21.47 19.45 7.71
C THR A 296 -20.24 20.34 7.54
N PHE A 297 -19.67 20.41 6.34
CA PHE A 297 -18.47 21.20 6.05
C PHE A 297 -18.83 22.59 5.52
N SER A 298 -18.06 23.61 5.92
CA SER A 298 -18.21 24.97 5.36
C SER A 298 -18.00 24.95 3.84
N SER A 299 -18.64 25.87 3.10
CA SER A 299 -18.60 25.92 1.63
C SER A 299 -17.18 25.81 1.03
N ARG A 300 -16.15 26.40 1.65
CA ARG A 300 -14.74 26.28 1.20
C ARG A 300 -14.14 24.86 1.29
N TRP A 301 -14.69 24.00 2.16
CA TRP A 301 -14.19 22.66 2.46
C TRP A 301 -15.16 21.55 2.06
N ARG A 302 -16.31 21.86 1.43
CA ARG A 302 -17.29 20.83 1.01
C ARG A 302 -16.74 19.83 -0.01
N TRP A 303 -15.61 20.13 -0.67
CA TRP A 303 -14.94 19.21 -1.58
C TRP A 303 -14.14 18.11 -0.86
N THR A 304 -13.80 18.26 0.42
CA THR A 304 -12.92 17.31 1.11
C THR A 304 -13.53 15.93 1.33
N PRO A 305 -14.82 15.77 1.74
CA PRO A 305 -15.39 14.42 1.90
C PRO A 305 -15.44 13.67 0.57
N TYR A 306 -15.73 14.36 -0.53
CA TYR A 306 -15.71 13.77 -1.87
C TYR A 306 -14.30 13.36 -2.31
N ALA A 307 -13.30 14.19 -2.03
CA ALA A 307 -11.91 13.85 -2.33
C ALA A 307 -11.43 12.66 -1.50
N THR A 308 -11.73 12.62 -0.20
CA THR A 308 -11.38 11.48 0.66
C THR A 308 -12.04 10.19 0.18
N ALA A 309 -13.34 10.23 -0.14
CA ALA A 309 -14.04 9.07 -0.68
C ALA A 309 -13.45 8.62 -2.02
N ALA A 310 -13.20 9.55 -2.95
CA ALA A 310 -12.62 9.22 -4.25
C ALA A 310 -11.22 8.60 -4.12
N LEU A 311 -10.36 9.14 -3.25
CA LEU A 311 -9.03 8.55 -3.00
C LEU A 311 -9.13 7.14 -2.41
N LEU A 312 -10.04 6.90 -1.47
CA LEU A 312 -10.26 5.58 -0.90
C LEU A 312 -10.80 4.59 -1.95
N ILE A 313 -11.83 4.99 -2.71
CA ILE A 313 -12.43 4.17 -3.77
C ILE A 313 -11.39 3.82 -4.83
N LEU A 314 -10.59 4.80 -5.27
CA LEU A 314 -9.56 4.59 -6.28
C LEU A 314 -8.38 3.76 -5.75
N GLY A 315 -8.02 3.90 -4.47
CA GLY A 315 -7.05 3.04 -3.81
C GLY A 315 -7.50 1.58 -3.77
N ILE A 316 -8.76 1.34 -3.36
CA ILE A 316 -9.38 0.01 -3.38
C ILE A 316 -9.42 -0.52 -4.82
N ALA A 317 -9.91 0.27 -5.77
CA ALA A 317 -9.99 -0.09 -7.19
C ALA A 317 -8.63 -0.47 -7.78
N PHE A 318 -7.60 0.34 -7.53
CA PHE A 318 -6.25 0.08 -7.99
C PHE A 318 -5.67 -1.20 -7.38
N SER A 319 -5.92 -1.44 -6.09
CA SER A 319 -5.46 -2.67 -5.43
C SER A 319 -6.03 -3.93 -6.08
N ARG A 320 -7.29 -3.90 -6.57
CA ARG A 320 -7.88 -5.02 -7.33
C ARG A 320 -7.19 -5.27 -8.67
N LEU A 321 -6.72 -4.21 -9.34
CA LEU A 321 -5.96 -4.31 -10.59
C LEU A 321 -4.55 -4.85 -10.32
N TYR A 322 -3.88 -4.31 -9.29
CA TYR A 322 -2.52 -4.71 -8.91
C TYR A 322 -2.44 -6.17 -8.49
N LEU A 323 -3.36 -6.62 -7.65
CA LEU A 323 -3.43 -8.01 -7.17
C LEU A 323 -3.94 -8.99 -8.24
N GLY A 324 -4.31 -8.52 -9.44
CA GLY A 324 -4.80 -9.38 -10.52
C GLY A 324 -6.20 -9.95 -10.30
N ALA A 325 -6.99 -9.36 -9.39
CA ALA A 325 -8.29 -9.90 -9.02
C ALA A 325 -9.40 -9.53 -10.02
N HIS A 326 -9.23 -8.45 -10.78
CA HIS A 326 -10.19 -7.92 -11.75
C HIS A 326 -9.48 -7.26 -12.95
N TRP A 327 -10.19 -7.20 -14.07
CA TRP A 327 -9.78 -6.45 -15.25
C TRP A 327 -10.06 -4.94 -15.10
N LEU A 328 -9.39 -4.13 -15.92
CA LEU A 328 -9.63 -2.69 -16.01
C LEU A 328 -11.11 -2.35 -16.28
N ALA A 329 -11.73 -3.12 -17.18
CA ALA A 329 -13.14 -2.95 -17.53
C ALA A 329 -14.07 -3.20 -16.32
N ASP A 330 -13.82 -4.26 -15.54
CA ASP A 330 -14.63 -4.60 -14.36
C ASP A 330 -14.65 -3.46 -13.33
N VAL A 331 -13.48 -2.87 -13.08
CA VAL A 331 -13.29 -1.78 -12.12
C VAL A 331 -13.90 -0.48 -12.63
N THR A 332 -13.68 -0.17 -13.92
CA THR A 332 -14.24 1.04 -14.54
C THR A 332 -15.76 0.99 -14.60
N ALA A 333 -16.34 -0.17 -14.95
CA ALA A 333 -17.78 -0.42 -14.91
C ALA A 333 -18.32 -0.33 -13.48
N GLY A 334 -17.58 -0.89 -12.51
CA GLY A 334 -18.01 -0.87 -11.11
C GLY A 334 -18.10 0.54 -10.52
N ILE A 335 -17.08 1.37 -10.77
CA ILE A 335 -17.04 2.78 -10.33
C ILE A 335 -18.10 3.60 -11.07
N SER A 336 -18.26 3.42 -12.38
CA SER A 336 -19.21 4.19 -13.18
C SER A 336 -20.67 3.86 -12.82
N LEU A 337 -21.01 2.58 -12.63
CA LEU A 337 -22.32 2.15 -12.13
C LEU A 337 -22.62 2.74 -10.74
N GLY A 338 -21.67 2.61 -9.81
CA GLY A 338 -21.84 3.15 -8.46
C GLY A 338 -21.98 4.68 -8.46
N THR A 339 -21.21 5.38 -9.28
CA THR A 339 -21.25 6.84 -9.41
C THR A 339 -22.58 7.31 -10.03
N ALA A 340 -23.06 6.63 -11.07
CA ALA A 340 -24.36 6.92 -11.67
C ALA A 340 -25.49 6.76 -10.64
N TRP A 341 -25.46 5.69 -9.85
CA TRP A 341 -26.46 5.45 -8.82
C TRP A 341 -26.41 6.49 -7.69
N VAL A 342 -25.22 6.81 -7.18
CA VAL A 342 -25.02 7.86 -6.16
C VAL A 342 -25.51 9.23 -6.68
N ALA A 343 -25.20 9.57 -7.93
CA ALA A 343 -25.65 10.81 -8.54
C ALA A 343 -27.18 10.87 -8.66
N LEU A 344 -27.82 9.78 -9.10
CA LEU A 344 -29.27 9.68 -9.21
C LEU A 344 -29.96 9.83 -7.84
N LEU A 345 -29.48 9.12 -6.82
CA LEU A 345 -30.01 9.23 -5.46
C LEU A 345 -29.81 10.62 -4.87
N THR A 346 -28.66 11.25 -5.14
CA THR A 346 -28.39 12.61 -4.68
C THR A 346 -29.35 13.61 -5.32
N ILE A 347 -29.60 13.52 -6.63
CA ILE A 347 -30.62 14.34 -7.32
C ILE A 347 -32.00 14.12 -6.69
N ALA A 348 -32.37 12.87 -6.42
CA ALA A 348 -33.67 12.55 -5.82
C ALA A 348 -33.81 13.10 -4.38
N ARG A 349 -32.75 13.03 -3.58
CA ARG A 349 -32.66 13.54 -2.20
C ARG A 349 -32.77 15.07 -2.17
N GLU A 350 -31.98 15.76 -2.97
CA GLU A 350 -31.92 17.22 -3.05
C GLU A 350 -33.25 17.85 -3.53
N ARG A 351 -33.97 17.16 -4.43
CA ARG A 351 -35.31 17.63 -4.87
C ARG A 351 -36.35 17.62 -3.75
N ARG A 352 -36.23 16.70 -2.79
CA ARG A 352 -37.26 16.46 -1.75
C ARG A 352 -36.90 17.01 -0.38
N SER A 353 -35.68 17.50 -0.18
CA SER A 353 -35.16 17.94 1.12
C SER A 353 -35.15 19.46 1.22
N SER A 354 -35.99 20.03 2.09
CA SER A 354 -36.12 21.48 2.28
C SER A 354 -35.31 22.02 3.47
N MET A 355 -34.77 21.13 4.34
CA MET A 355 -33.93 21.54 5.47
C MET A 355 -32.77 20.55 5.68
N PRO A 356 -31.52 21.03 5.79
CA PRO A 356 -30.40 20.18 6.15
C PRO A 356 -30.54 19.73 7.61
N VAL A 357 -30.80 18.45 7.84
CA VAL A 357 -30.63 17.88 9.19
C VAL A 357 -29.14 17.87 9.46
N SER A 358 -28.68 18.71 10.40
CA SER A 358 -27.24 18.77 10.67
C SER A 358 -26.81 17.48 11.39
N ILE A 359 -26.07 16.64 10.66
CA ILE A 359 -25.59 15.36 11.12
C ILE A 359 -24.19 15.51 11.75
N HIS A 360 -24.03 16.52 12.62
CA HIS A 360 -22.78 16.74 13.36
C HIS A 360 -22.41 15.47 14.12
N GLY A 361 -21.22 14.92 13.86
CA GLY A 361 -20.72 13.70 14.48
C GLY A 361 -20.79 12.43 13.60
N LEU A 362 -21.60 12.40 12.53
CA LEU A 362 -21.65 11.23 11.63
C LEU A 362 -20.29 10.93 11.01
N ALA A 363 -19.57 11.95 10.55
CA ALA A 363 -18.24 11.79 9.98
C ALA A 363 -17.28 11.12 10.97
N THR A 364 -17.30 11.56 12.23
CA THR A 364 -16.45 11.02 13.29
C THR A 364 -16.83 9.57 13.62
N VAL A 365 -18.13 9.29 13.79
CA VAL A 365 -18.62 7.96 14.13
C VAL A 365 -18.38 6.96 12.98
N ALA A 366 -18.62 7.37 11.74
CA ALA A 366 -18.31 6.56 10.56
C ALA A 366 -16.80 6.32 10.42
N LEU A 367 -15.96 7.32 10.68
CA LEU A 367 -14.51 7.18 10.64
C LEU A 367 -14.00 6.24 11.73
N LEU A 368 -14.50 6.34 12.96
CA LEU A 368 -14.14 5.43 14.05
C LEU A 368 -14.59 4.00 13.76
N GLY A 369 -15.81 3.82 13.24
CA GLY A 369 -16.31 2.52 12.81
C GLY A 369 -15.47 1.92 11.69
N PHE A 370 -15.10 2.72 10.69
CA PHE A 370 -14.22 2.33 9.59
C PHE A 370 -12.83 1.91 10.09
N LEU A 371 -12.16 2.75 10.90
CA LEU A 371 -10.82 2.47 11.41
C LEU A 371 -10.80 1.23 12.33
N GLY A 372 -11.82 1.08 13.18
CA GLY A 372 -11.96 -0.09 14.04
C GLY A 372 -12.17 -1.37 13.25
N ALA A 373 -13.11 -1.37 12.30
CA ALA A 373 -13.41 -2.54 11.47
C ALA A 373 -12.25 -2.89 10.52
N ALA A 374 -11.65 -1.90 9.86
CA ALA A 374 -10.50 -2.10 8.99
C ALA A 374 -9.29 -2.61 9.78
N GLY A 375 -8.94 -1.98 10.91
CA GLY A 375 -7.82 -2.41 11.74
C GLY A 375 -7.98 -3.84 12.27
N TRP A 376 -9.18 -4.20 12.71
CA TRP A 376 -9.49 -5.55 13.17
C TRP A 376 -9.42 -6.58 12.02
N HIS A 377 -10.02 -6.28 10.87
CA HIS A 377 -10.04 -7.20 9.73
C HIS A 377 -8.62 -7.41 9.15
N ILE A 378 -7.89 -6.33 8.90
CA ILE A 378 -6.50 -6.36 8.42
C ILE A 378 -5.62 -7.18 9.36
N HIS A 379 -5.70 -6.93 10.67
CA HIS A 379 -4.87 -7.65 11.63
C HIS A 379 -5.13 -9.18 11.63
N ASN A 380 -6.39 -9.59 11.49
CA ASN A 380 -6.78 -11.00 11.60
C ASN A 380 -6.70 -11.78 10.29
N ARG A 381 -6.78 -11.12 9.13
CA ARG A 381 -6.89 -11.78 7.82
C ARG A 381 -5.69 -11.61 6.89
N MET A 382 -4.80 -10.64 7.16
CA MET A 382 -3.65 -10.32 6.31
C MET A 382 -2.86 -11.55 5.85
N ALA A 383 -2.55 -12.50 6.73
CA ALA A 383 -1.78 -13.69 6.36
C ALA A 383 -2.52 -14.56 5.31
N GLN A 384 -3.82 -14.80 5.53
CA GLN A 384 -4.65 -15.60 4.64
C GLN A 384 -4.91 -14.90 3.31
N ASP A 385 -5.13 -13.59 3.34
CA ASP A 385 -5.39 -12.82 2.12
C ASP A 385 -4.11 -12.59 1.30
N LEU A 386 -2.93 -12.51 1.92
CA LEU A 386 -1.66 -12.55 1.20
C LEU A 386 -1.45 -13.87 0.45
N GLU A 387 -1.79 -15.00 1.06
CA GLU A 387 -1.74 -16.31 0.38
C GLU A 387 -2.77 -16.37 -0.75
N ARG A 388 -4.01 -15.92 -0.49
CA ARG A 388 -5.07 -15.88 -1.48
C ARG A 388 -4.66 -15.08 -2.72
N TYR A 389 -4.08 -13.89 -2.55
CA TYR A 389 -3.68 -13.02 -3.65
C TYR A 389 -2.27 -13.30 -4.17
N ALA A 390 -1.57 -14.32 -3.67
CA ALA A 390 -0.24 -14.66 -4.14
C ALA A 390 -0.23 -14.91 -5.66
N VAL A 391 0.87 -14.55 -6.31
CA VAL A 391 1.03 -14.79 -7.76
C VAL A 391 1.01 -16.30 -8.01
N HIS A 392 -0.04 -16.79 -8.65
CA HIS A 392 -0.16 -18.20 -9.01
C HIS A 392 0.71 -18.48 -10.23
N ARG A 393 1.88 -19.09 -9.99
CA ARG A 393 2.76 -19.54 -11.06
C ARG A 393 2.44 -21.00 -11.37
N PRO A 394 2.33 -21.40 -12.65
CA PRO A 394 2.01 -22.78 -13.01
C PRO A 394 3.08 -23.71 -12.44
N VAL A 395 2.63 -24.70 -11.67
CA VAL A 395 3.49 -25.73 -11.10
C VAL A 395 4.00 -26.60 -12.24
N MET A 396 5.32 -26.69 -12.38
CA MET A 396 5.96 -27.61 -13.31
C MET A 396 6.15 -28.95 -12.61
N ALA A 397 5.50 -30.00 -13.13
CA ALA A 397 5.70 -31.37 -12.66
C ALA A 397 6.85 -32.02 -13.44
N MET A 398 7.83 -32.59 -12.73
CA MET A 398 8.97 -33.29 -13.34
C MET A 398 9.23 -34.63 -12.63
N PRO A 399 9.55 -35.72 -13.33
CA PRO A 399 9.99 -36.96 -12.69
C PRO A 399 11.27 -36.74 -11.86
N ALA A 400 11.33 -37.28 -10.64
CA ALA A 400 12.51 -37.15 -9.77
C ALA A 400 13.81 -37.66 -10.45
N SER A 401 13.71 -38.73 -11.26
CA SER A 401 14.84 -39.28 -12.02
C SER A 401 15.38 -38.32 -13.08
N GLU A 402 14.51 -37.50 -13.67
CA GLU A 402 14.87 -36.53 -14.70
C GLU A 402 15.61 -35.32 -14.10
N TRP A 403 15.13 -34.83 -12.94
CA TRP A 403 15.79 -33.79 -12.16
C TRP A 403 17.18 -34.24 -11.66
N TRP A 404 17.29 -35.46 -11.10
CA TRP A 404 18.56 -36.02 -10.61
C TRP A 404 19.56 -36.33 -11.75
N GLY A 405 19.05 -36.51 -12.97
CA GLY A 405 19.80 -36.80 -14.18
C GLY A 405 20.55 -35.59 -14.74
N GLN A 406 20.10 -35.08 -15.89
CA GLN A 406 20.74 -33.96 -16.62
C GLN A 406 19.91 -32.66 -16.60
N ASN A 407 18.63 -32.70 -16.16
CA ASN A 407 17.70 -31.56 -16.24
C ASN A 407 17.65 -30.68 -14.98
N ALA A 408 18.59 -30.85 -14.04
CA ALA A 408 18.85 -29.87 -12.99
C ALA A 408 19.17 -28.44 -13.53
N ARG A 409 19.45 -28.32 -14.84
CA ARG A 409 19.71 -27.06 -15.55
C ARG A 409 18.46 -26.25 -15.91
N VAL A 410 17.26 -26.78 -15.69
CA VAL A 410 15.99 -26.06 -15.94
C VAL A 410 15.79 -24.91 -14.94
N LEU A 411 16.40 -25.01 -13.76
CA LEU A 411 16.32 -24.00 -12.72
C LEU A 411 17.36 -22.88 -12.92
N PRO A 412 17.05 -21.64 -12.49
CA PRO A 412 17.94 -20.51 -12.64
C PRO A 412 19.27 -20.76 -11.92
N VAL A 413 20.35 -20.36 -12.58
CA VAL A 413 21.72 -20.50 -12.07
C VAL A 413 22.16 -19.26 -11.29
N TRP A 414 21.47 -18.14 -11.51
CA TRP A 414 21.73 -16.86 -10.86
C TRP A 414 20.49 -16.36 -10.16
N ARG A 415 20.69 -15.80 -8.97
CA ARG A 415 19.71 -14.99 -8.28
C ARG A 415 19.52 -13.72 -9.09
N LEU A 416 18.33 -13.59 -9.63
CA LEU A 416 17.82 -12.35 -10.20
C LEU A 416 17.27 -11.51 -9.07
N ASP A 417 17.72 -10.27 -8.99
CA ASP A 417 17.12 -9.26 -8.14
C ASP A 417 15.83 -8.69 -8.77
N LEU A 418 15.31 -7.62 -8.20
CA LEU A 418 14.07 -7.00 -8.69
C LEU A 418 14.27 -6.16 -9.95
N GLU A 419 15.50 -5.88 -10.36
CA GLU A 419 15.82 -5.24 -11.64
C GLU A 419 16.03 -6.28 -12.76
N GLY A 420 16.12 -7.56 -12.37
CA GLY A 420 16.46 -8.64 -13.28
C GLY A 420 17.97 -8.78 -13.48
N GLU A 421 18.75 -8.07 -12.67
CA GLU A 421 20.21 -8.14 -12.66
C GLU A 421 20.66 -9.39 -11.92
N ARG A 422 21.79 -9.94 -12.37
CA ARG A 422 22.38 -11.15 -11.80
C ARG A 422 23.26 -10.76 -10.63
N GLU A 423 22.90 -11.24 -9.44
CA GLU A 423 23.58 -10.83 -8.22
C GLU A 423 24.47 -11.93 -7.61
N GLN A 424 23.92 -13.14 -7.50
CA GLN A 424 24.58 -14.23 -6.78
C GLN A 424 24.31 -15.57 -7.47
N PRO A 425 25.26 -16.51 -7.49
CA PRO A 425 25.00 -17.85 -7.99
C PRO A 425 24.07 -18.62 -7.05
N LEU A 426 23.10 -19.32 -7.65
CA LEU A 426 22.26 -20.31 -6.99
C LEU A 426 22.97 -21.66 -7.04
N ASN A 427 23.90 -21.85 -6.11
CA ASN A 427 24.78 -23.03 -6.04
C ASN A 427 24.18 -24.20 -5.24
N VAL A 428 22.93 -24.11 -4.78
CA VAL A 428 22.22 -25.19 -4.08
C VAL A 428 20.85 -25.42 -4.70
N GLN A 429 20.49 -26.68 -4.92
CA GLN A 429 19.13 -27.12 -5.21
C GLN A 429 18.75 -28.22 -4.22
N TRP A 430 17.62 -28.05 -3.55
CA TRP A 430 17.19 -28.94 -2.47
C TRP A 430 15.78 -29.46 -2.73
N ALA A 431 15.61 -30.77 -2.87
CA ALA A 431 14.31 -31.42 -2.92
C ALA A 431 13.93 -31.98 -1.53
N GLY A 432 12.77 -31.59 -1.03
CA GLY A 432 12.26 -32.06 0.27
C GLY A 432 11.39 -31.03 0.98
N ASP A 433 10.78 -31.48 2.07
CA ASP A 433 10.00 -30.61 2.95
C ASP A 433 10.91 -29.65 3.74
N LEU A 434 10.56 -28.37 3.76
CA LEU A 434 11.43 -27.32 4.27
C LEU A 434 11.59 -27.39 5.79
N ASP A 435 10.54 -27.80 6.50
CA ASP A 435 10.58 -27.99 7.96
C ASP A 435 11.53 -29.13 8.34
N ALA A 436 11.49 -30.25 7.61
CA ALA A 436 12.41 -31.36 7.79
C ALA A 436 13.87 -30.95 7.51
N VAL A 437 14.09 -30.16 6.44
CA VAL A 437 15.41 -29.61 6.10
C VAL A 437 15.94 -28.70 7.21
N GLN A 438 15.11 -27.81 7.73
CA GLN A 438 15.46 -26.90 8.81
C GLN A 438 15.84 -27.66 10.08
N GLN A 439 15.02 -28.61 10.53
CA GLN A 439 15.31 -29.43 11.71
C GLN A 439 16.62 -30.21 11.55
N GLN A 440 16.85 -30.77 10.35
CA GLN A 440 18.07 -31.53 10.07
C GLN A 440 19.32 -30.64 10.14
N LEU A 441 19.27 -29.45 9.55
CA LEU A 441 20.39 -28.51 9.59
C LEU A 441 20.61 -27.96 11.00
N GLN A 442 19.55 -27.68 11.75
CA GLN A 442 19.63 -27.22 13.13
C GLN A 442 20.33 -28.23 14.05
N SER A 443 20.07 -29.53 13.87
CA SER A 443 20.78 -30.60 14.59
C SER A 443 22.29 -30.62 14.35
N ARG A 444 22.75 -29.98 13.25
CA ARG A 444 24.17 -29.92 12.82
C ARG A 444 24.80 -28.55 13.05
N GLY A 445 24.21 -27.74 13.94
CA GLY A 445 24.76 -26.45 14.38
C GLY A 445 24.41 -25.27 13.48
N TRP A 446 23.50 -25.42 12.52
CA TRP A 446 22.89 -24.27 11.85
C TRP A 446 21.85 -23.61 12.76
N ARG A 447 21.73 -22.29 12.69
CA ARG A 447 20.80 -21.50 13.51
C ARG A 447 20.07 -20.48 12.66
N GLU A 448 18.84 -20.17 13.02
CA GLU A 448 18.14 -19.02 12.48
C GLU A 448 18.83 -17.73 12.95
N PRO A 449 19.12 -16.79 12.04
CA PRO A 449 19.71 -15.52 12.43
C PRO A 449 18.68 -14.61 13.09
N LEU A 450 19.16 -13.54 13.73
CA LEU A 450 18.31 -12.50 14.27
C LEU A 450 17.45 -11.88 13.16
N ALA A 451 16.14 -12.10 13.23
CA ALA A 451 15.18 -11.56 12.27
C ALA A 451 15.22 -10.03 12.26
N LEU A 452 15.10 -9.46 11.06
CA LEU A 452 15.12 -8.02 10.89
C LEU A 452 13.87 -7.38 11.50
N SER A 453 14.08 -6.56 12.53
CA SER A 453 13.04 -5.78 13.21
C SER A 453 13.56 -4.37 13.49
N ALA A 454 12.66 -3.42 13.79
CA ALA A 454 13.06 -2.04 14.12
C ALA A 454 14.04 -1.98 15.32
N SER A 455 13.88 -2.88 16.29
CA SER A 455 14.80 -3.02 17.42
C SER A 455 16.11 -3.70 17.03
N ALA A 456 16.06 -4.77 16.23
CA ALA A 456 17.27 -5.47 15.78
C ALA A 456 18.14 -4.58 14.87
N ALA A 457 17.52 -3.68 14.07
CA ALA A 457 18.26 -2.72 13.25
C ALA A 457 19.13 -1.77 14.08
N LEU A 458 18.77 -1.52 15.36
CA LEU A 458 19.61 -0.71 16.25
C LEU A 458 20.93 -1.40 16.57
N HIS A 459 21.03 -2.73 16.42
CA HIS A 459 22.26 -3.46 16.67
C HIS A 459 23.37 -3.12 15.66
N TRP A 460 23.03 -2.54 14.51
CA TRP A 460 24.03 -2.01 13.58
C TRP A 460 24.85 -0.85 14.16
N PHE A 461 24.32 -0.12 15.16
CA PHE A 461 25.03 0.98 15.81
C PHE A 461 25.85 0.53 17.02
N LEU A 462 25.91 -0.77 17.29
CA LEU A 462 26.76 -1.29 18.35
C LEU A 462 28.24 -1.06 18.00
N PRO A 463 29.11 -0.74 18.97
CA PRO A 463 30.52 -0.44 18.69
C PRO A 463 31.32 -1.65 18.18
N ASN A 464 30.98 -2.86 18.64
CA ASN A 464 31.71 -4.09 18.29
C ASN A 464 30.80 -5.34 18.36
N PRO A 465 29.71 -5.40 17.57
CA PRO A 465 28.74 -6.49 17.64
C PRO A 465 29.31 -7.79 17.06
N SER A 466 28.93 -8.95 17.61
CA SER A 466 29.17 -10.23 16.94
C SER A 466 28.25 -10.39 15.72
N LEU A 467 28.61 -11.26 14.77
CA LEU A 467 27.78 -11.51 13.59
C LEU A 467 26.39 -12.06 13.94
N GLU A 468 26.26 -12.84 15.03
CA GLU A 468 24.96 -13.34 15.52
C GLU A 468 24.04 -12.22 16.05
N GLN A 469 24.61 -11.12 16.54
CA GLN A 469 23.85 -9.97 17.04
C GLN A 469 23.38 -9.04 15.92
N LEU A 470 23.95 -9.17 14.72
CA LEU A 470 23.61 -8.34 13.59
C LEU A 470 22.45 -8.97 12.82
N PRO A 471 21.36 -8.24 12.55
CA PRO A 471 20.30 -8.77 11.72
C PRO A 471 20.80 -8.96 10.29
N VAL A 472 20.43 -10.09 9.70
CA VAL A 472 20.74 -10.43 8.32
C VAL A 472 19.66 -9.87 7.41
N LEU A 473 20.06 -9.15 6.37
CA LEU A 473 19.13 -8.59 5.40
C LEU A 473 18.46 -9.70 4.57
N PRO A 474 17.14 -9.68 4.41
CA PRO A 474 16.44 -10.62 3.52
C PRO A 474 16.79 -10.32 2.05
N GLN A 475 16.74 -11.33 1.20
CA GLN A 475 17.13 -11.22 -0.21
C GLN A 475 16.03 -11.75 -1.13
N LEU A 476 15.74 -10.98 -2.17
CA LEU A 476 14.72 -11.34 -3.14
C LEU A 476 15.33 -12.14 -4.29
N HIS A 477 14.64 -13.20 -4.68
CA HIS A 477 14.87 -13.92 -5.91
C HIS A 477 13.59 -13.92 -6.72
N ASP A 478 13.63 -13.31 -7.91
CA ASP A 478 12.49 -13.31 -8.84
C ASP A 478 11.17 -12.83 -8.16
N GLY A 479 11.29 -11.81 -7.32
CA GLY A 479 10.16 -11.20 -6.60
C GLY A 479 9.72 -11.92 -5.31
N GLN A 480 10.38 -13.02 -4.90
CA GLN A 480 10.03 -13.78 -3.69
C GLN A 480 11.16 -13.74 -2.66
N TYR A 481 10.79 -13.59 -1.38
CA TYR A 481 11.75 -13.68 -0.28
C TYR A 481 12.19 -15.13 -0.10
N GLU A 482 13.33 -15.31 0.53
CA GLU A 482 13.76 -16.64 0.96
C GLU A 482 12.74 -17.25 1.93
N SER A 483 12.45 -18.54 1.75
CA SER A 483 11.61 -19.32 2.65
C SER A 483 12.40 -19.93 3.80
N LEU A 484 13.70 -20.16 3.61
CA LEU A 484 14.61 -20.61 4.67
C LEU A 484 15.88 -19.77 4.66
N LEU A 485 16.27 -19.29 5.85
CA LEU A 485 17.52 -18.60 6.09
C LEU A 485 18.19 -19.20 7.32
N LEU A 486 19.35 -19.82 7.13
CA LEU A 486 20.12 -20.43 8.19
C LEU A 486 21.56 -19.95 8.15
N THR A 487 22.16 -19.86 9.34
CA THR A 487 23.54 -19.42 9.50
C THR A 487 24.33 -20.37 10.37
N LYS A 488 25.64 -20.47 10.14
CA LYS A 488 26.53 -21.34 10.90
C LYS A 488 27.90 -20.70 11.06
N GLU A 489 28.45 -20.73 12.27
CA GLU A 489 29.79 -20.19 12.52
C GLU A 489 30.87 -21.08 11.88
N ARG A 490 31.91 -20.45 11.32
CA ARG A 490 33.04 -21.16 10.72
C ARG A 490 34.00 -21.64 11.82
N PRO A 491 34.30 -22.95 11.95
CA PRO A 491 35.23 -23.44 12.95
C PRO A 491 36.67 -23.00 12.65
N GLY A 492 37.42 -22.52 13.65
CA GLY A 492 38.89 -22.43 13.58
C GLY A 492 39.53 -21.03 13.53
N GLN A 493 38.82 -19.94 13.80
CA GLN A 493 39.45 -18.63 14.03
C GLN A 493 39.07 -18.04 15.40
N GLN A 494 40.06 -17.56 16.14
CA GLN A 494 39.85 -16.78 17.37
C GLN A 494 39.22 -15.44 16.99
N HIS A 495 37.97 -15.24 17.42
CA HIS A 495 37.04 -14.14 17.12
C HIS A 495 36.27 -14.25 15.79
N PRO A 496 34.94 -13.99 15.78
CA PRO A 496 34.05 -14.36 14.68
C PRO A 496 34.20 -13.38 13.52
N ALA A 497 35.14 -13.67 12.62
CA ALA A 497 35.34 -12.89 11.41
C ALA A 497 34.38 -13.32 10.29
N GLU A 498 33.98 -14.60 10.24
CA GLU A 498 33.19 -15.16 9.15
C GLU A 498 32.11 -16.14 9.62
N GLN A 499 30.95 -16.07 8.98
CA GLN A 499 29.80 -16.95 9.20
C GLN A 499 29.30 -17.47 7.84
N TRP A 500 28.92 -18.73 7.77
CA TRP A 500 28.24 -19.29 6.60
C TRP A 500 26.75 -18.98 6.65
N ILE A 501 26.17 -18.72 5.49
CA ILE A 501 24.77 -18.40 5.32
C ILE A 501 24.19 -19.24 4.18
N LEU A 502 23.08 -19.90 4.45
CA LEU A 502 22.28 -20.67 3.50
C LEU A 502 20.94 -19.98 3.34
N ARG A 503 20.57 -19.69 2.08
CA ARG A 503 19.26 -19.15 1.71
C ARG A 503 18.60 -20.08 0.71
N LEU A 504 17.33 -20.42 0.94
CA LEU A 504 16.52 -21.20 0.01
C LEU A 504 15.29 -20.39 -0.40
N TRP A 505 15.02 -20.35 -1.70
CA TRP A 505 13.86 -19.74 -2.33
C TRP A 505 12.95 -20.81 -2.95
N PRO A 506 11.63 -20.58 -2.93
CA PRO A 506 10.67 -21.48 -3.56
C PRO A 506 10.84 -21.52 -5.07
N THR A 507 10.57 -22.69 -5.65
CA THR A 507 10.43 -22.85 -7.10
C THR A 507 9.03 -23.32 -7.46
N THR A 508 8.69 -23.26 -8.75
CA THR A 508 7.45 -23.86 -9.27
C THR A 508 7.59 -25.35 -9.55
N LEU A 509 8.77 -25.95 -9.34
CA LEU A 509 9.05 -27.34 -9.67
C LEU A 509 8.57 -28.28 -8.55
N ARG A 510 7.76 -29.27 -8.92
CA ARG A 510 7.31 -30.36 -8.05
C ARG A 510 7.73 -31.70 -8.64
N LEU A 511 8.42 -32.52 -7.86
CA LEU A 511 8.92 -33.83 -8.30
C LEU A 511 7.84 -34.91 -8.15
N LYS A 512 7.57 -35.64 -9.23
CA LYS A 512 6.71 -36.82 -9.21
C LYS A 512 7.51 -38.08 -8.87
N PRO A 513 6.91 -39.08 -8.20
CA PRO A 513 5.48 -39.20 -7.88
C PRO A 513 5.01 -38.49 -6.60
N ASN A 514 5.90 -38.20 -5.65
CA ASN A 514 5.55 -37.75 -4.29
C ASN A 514 5.15 -36.27 -4.16
N ASP A 515 5.11 -35.53 -5.26
CA ASP A 515 4.84 -34.08 -5.31
C ASP A 515 5.82 -33.24 -4.46
N THR A 516 7.07 -33.71 -4.36
CA THR A 516 8.12 -33.10 -3.54
C THR A 516 8.48 -31.71 -4.07
N PRO A 517 8.45 -30.65 -3.25
CA PRO A 517 8.92 -29.33 -3.65
C PRO A 517 10.43 -29.31 -3.86
N VAL A 518 10.87 -28.54 -4.86
CA VAL A 518 12.28 -28.21 -5.06
C VAL A 518 12.51 -26.75 -4.70
N TRP A 519 13.60 -26.51 -3.99
CA TRP A 519 14.06 -25.19 -3.56
C TRP A 519 15.37 -24.87 -4.28
N VAL A 520 15.56 -23.62 -4.69
CA VAL A 520 16.84 -23.13 -5.21
C VAL A 520 17.46 -22.22 -4.17
N GLY A 521 18.77 -22.22 -4.05
CA GLY A 521 19.43 -21.55 -2.94
C GLY A 521 20.85 -21.15 -3.22
N THR A 522 21.36 -20.31 -2.34
CA THR A 522 22.75 -19.93 -2.30
C THR A 522 23.33 -20.25 -0.93
N VAL A 523 24.53 -20.83 -0.93
CA VAL A 523 25.37 -20.95 0.25
C VAL A 523 26.63 -20.13 0.03
N THR A 524 26.88 -19.20 0.95
CA THR A 524 28.01 -18.26 0.87
C THR A 524 28.54 -17.95 2.27
N SER A 525 29.59 -17.15 2.35
CA SER A 525 30.14 -16.65 3.62
C SER A 525 29.91 -15.14 3.75
N GLN A 526 29.72 -14.69 4.98
CA GLN A 526 29.60 -13.28 5.33
C GLN A 526 30.60 -12.92 6.43
N HIS A 527 31.09 -11.69 6.40
CA HIS A 527 31.97 -11.12 7.40
C HIS A 527 31.41 -9.78 7.89
N ARG A 528 31.90 -9.31 9.03
CA ARG A 528 31.48 -8.02 9.59
C ARG A 528 32.22 -6.87 8.90
N ALA A 529 31.48 -5.93 8.32
CA ALA A 529 32.01 -4.67 7.82
C ALA A 529 31.57 -3.53 8.74
N CYS A 530 32.50 -2.69 9.19
CA CYS A 530 32.21 -1.55 10.06
C CYS A 530 32.66 -0.23 9.43
N LEU A 531 31.73 0.71 9.37
CA LEU A 531 31.93 2.14 9.18
C LEU A 531 32.00 2.82 10.57
N PRO A 532 32.45 4.09 10.67
CA PRO A 532 32.66 4.75 11.97
C PRO A 532 31.47 4.77 12.94
N LEU A 533 30.24 4.64 12.43
CA LEU A 533 29.01 4.65 13.24
C LEU A 533 28.12 3.42 13.02
N ILE A 534 28.44 2.54 12.07
CA ILE A 534 27.54 1.46 11.62
C ILE A 534 28.35 0.20 11.29
N CYS A 535 28.05 -0.92 11.92
CA CYS A 535 28.53 -2.25 11.57
C CYS A 535 27.40 -3.08 10.95
N PHE A 536 27.69 -3.78 9.86
CA PHE A 536 26.73 -4.60 9.13
C PHE A 536 27.39 -5.87 8.55
N PRO A 537 26.63 -6.96 8.33
CA PRO A 537 27.15 -8.15 7.68
C PRO A 537 27.32 -7.89 6.17
N ARG A 538 28.47 -8.27 5.61
CA ARG A 538 28.81 -8.16 4.19
C ARG A 538 29.20 -9.52 3.64
N LEU A 539 28.68 -9.88 2.47
CA LEU A 539 29.03 -11.11 1.78
C LEU A 539 30.50 -11.07 1.31
N SER A 540 31.21 -12.20 1.43
CA SER A 540 32.61 -12.34 1.02
C SER A 540 32.78 -12.57 -0.48
N GLY A 541 31.74 -13.11 -1.16
CA GLY A 541 31.78 -13.47 -2.57
C GLY A 541 32.41 -14.83 -2.88
N ASP A 542 32.83 -15.61 -1.87
CA ASP A 542 33.36 -16.97 -2.03
C ASP A 542 32.25 -18.01 -1.83
N TYR A 543 31.77 -18.57 -2.95
CA TYR A 543 30.68 -19.54 -2.98
C TYR A 543 31.17 -21.00 -2.94
N ASP A 544 32.39 -21.25 -3.39
CA ASP A 544 32.94 -22.61 -3.46
C ASP A 544 33.34 -23.13 -2.06
N ALA A 545 33.96 -22.28 -1.23
CA ALA A 545 34.33 -22.64 0.13
C ALA A 545 33.11 -22.95 1.01
N ALA A 546 32.05 -22.14 0.87
CA ALA A 546 30.80 -22.33 1.61
C ALA A 546 30.03 -23.57 1.14
N ARG A 547 30.09 -23.91 -0.15
CA ARG A 547 29.53 -25.14 -0.72
C ARG A 547 30.23 -26.38 -0.16
N MET A 548 31.57 -26.41 -0.14
CA MET A 548 32.34 -27.52 0.43
C MET A 548 32.04 -27.73 1.92
N ALA A 549 31.82 -26.63 2.66
CA ALA A 549 31.38 -26.71 4.04
C ALA A 549 30.00 -27.35 4.19
N LEU A 550 29.03 -27.01 3.33
CA LEU A 550 27.72 -27.64 3.32
C LEU A 550 27.82 -29.14 2.99
N GLU A 551 28.64 -29.54 2.01
CA GLU A 551 28.88 -30.95 1.65
C GLU A 551 29.31 -31.78 2.87
N SER A 552 30.24 -31.26 3.67
CA SER A 552 30.72 -31.95 4.89
C SER A 552 29.61 -32.22 5.92
N THR A 553 28.49 -31.48 5.85
CA THR A 553 27.36 -31.62 6.76
C THR A 553 26.25 -32.55 6.24
N LEU A 554 26.37 -33.12 5.03
CA LEU A 554 25.32 -33.90 4.37
C LEU A 554 25.49 -35.43 4.46
N SER A 555 26.20 -35.95 5.46
CA SER A 555 26.57 -37.39 5.56
C SER A 555 25.42 -38.40 5.50
N ASN A 556 24.17 -37.99 5.79
CA ASN A 556 22.97 -38.85 5.77
C ASN A 556 21.92 -38.39 4.75
N VAL A 557 22.27 -37.55 3.77
CA VAL A 557 21.36 -37.06 2.73
C VAL A 557 21.94 -37.41 1.37
N LYS A 558 21.09 -37.84 0.43
CA LYS A 558 21.56 -38.08 -0.94
C LYS A 558 21.91 -36.73 -1.56
N TRP A 559 23.14 -36.60 -2.07
CA TRP A 559 23.55 -35.39 -2.78
C TRP A 559 24.44 -35.72 -3.99
N LYS A 560 24.50 -34.78 -4.94
CA LYS A 560 25.31 -34.88 -6.15
C LYS A 560 25.84 -33.50 -6.53
N SER A 561 27.12 -33.42 -6.91
CA SER A 561 27.69 -32.18 -7.48
C SER A 561 27.31 -32.03 -8.95
N VAL A 562 26.97 -30.82 -9.37
CA VAL A 562 26.60 -30.48 -10.76
C VAL A 562 27.46 -29.34 -11.24
N GLN A 563 27.96 -29.44 -12.47
CA GLN A 563 28.66 -28.35 -13.13
C GLN A 563 27.72 -27.58 -14.06
N HIS A 564 27.51 -26.31 -13.73
CA HIS A 564 26.89 -25.34 -14.61
C HIS A 564 27.92 -24.81 -15.60
N PRO A 565 27.54 -24.48 -16.85
CA PRO A 565 28.46 -23.89 -17.80
C PRO A 565 29.05 -22.61 -17.20
N ALA A 566 30.37 -22.60 -17.03
CA ALA A 566 31.09 -21.48 -16.43
C ALA A 566 30.84 -20.22 -17.28
N GLN A 567 30.06 -19.28 -16.75
CA GLN A 567 30.08 -17.91 -17.23
C GLN A 567 31.11 -17.18 -16.37
N ALA A 568 32.06 -16.52 -17.03
CA ALA A 568 33.28 -15.96 -16.46
C ALA A 568 33.03 -15.20 -15.14
N ASN A 569 34.03 -15.18 -14.24
CA ASN A 569 34.02 -14.38 -13.01
C ASN A 569 33.55 -12.94 -13.30
N GLU A 570 32.27 -12.65 -13.06
CA GLU A 570 31.72 -11.30 -13.15
C GLU A 570 32.06 -10.57 -11.84
N GLY A 571 33.16 -9.79 -11.87
CA GLY A 571 33.55 -8.91 -10.77
C GLY A 571 33.99 -9.63 -9.49
N SER A 572 33.34 -9.32 -8.36
CA SER A 572 33.71 -9.79 -7.02
C SER A 572 33.23 -11.20 -6.66
N VAL A 573 32.60 -11.92 -7.59
CA VAL A 573 32.05 -13.27 -7.38
C VAL A 573 33.11 -14.32 -7.73
N ARG A 574 33.51 -15.14 -6.75
CA ARG A 574 34.36 -16.33 -6.95
C ARG A 574 33.47 -17.57 -6.92
N TRP A 575 33.15 -18.08 -8.10
CA TRP A 575 32.34 -19.29 -8.26
C TRP A 575 32.80 -20.12 -9.46
N SER A 576 33.17 -21.37 -9.21
CA SER A 576 33.67 -22.31 -10.22
C SER A 576 32.61 -22.83 -11.20
N GLY A 577 31.32 -22.51 -11.00
CA GLY A 577 30.21 -23.14 -11.71
C GLY A 577 29.69 -24.42 -11.04
N ALA A 578 30.30 -24.85 -9.92
CA ALA A 578 29.86 -26.01 -9.17
C ALA A 578 28.61 -25.69 -8.32
N GLY A 579 27.57 -26.50 -8.49
CA GLY A 579 26.34 -26.50 -7.69
C GLY A 579 26.13 -27.84 -6.98
N LEU A 580 25.20 -27.85 -6.03
CA LEU A 580 24.89 -29.02 -5.21
C LEU A 580 23.41 -29.38 -5.36
N LEU A 581 23.12 -30.59 -5.83
CA LEU A 581 21.78 -31.20 -5.78
C LEU A 581 21.66 -32.01 -4.49
N ILE A 582 20.60 -31.78 -3.73
CA ILE A 582 20.33 -32.47 -2.47
C ILE A 582 18.92 -33.03 -2.51
N ASP A 583 18.76 -34.33 -2.28
CA ASP A 583 17.46 -35.00 -2.18
C ASP A 583 17.27 -35.55 -0.77
N SER A 584 16.29 -34.98 -0.08
CA SER A 584 15.85 -35.36 1.27
C SER A 584 14.41 -35.89 1.28
N SER A 585 13.87 -36.28 0.13
CA SER A 585 12.51 -36.83 0.01
C SER A 585 12.35 -38.27 0.51
N HIS A 586 13.45 -38.88 0.98
CA HIS A 586 13.55 -40.28 1.38
C HIS A 586 14.04 -40.45 2.81
#